data_AF-A0A8C3TKT4-F1
#
_entry.id   AF-A0A8C3TKT4-F1
#
_cell.length_a   1.000
_cell.length_b   1.000
_cell.length_c   1.000
_cell.angle_alpha   90.00
_cell.angle_beta   90.00
_cell.angle_gamma   90.00
#
_symmetry.space_group_name_H-M   'P 1'
#
loop_
_entity.id
_entity.type
_entity.pdbx_description
1 polymer ?
#
loop_
_entity_poly.entity_id
_entity_poly.type
_entity_poly.pdbx_seq_one_letter_code
_entity_poly.pdbx_strand_id
1 'polypeptide(L)'
;FIIDSFPFYMGLPETCGSAMLLVPSALGACALDTDLAAVYEHNVVLQEAIEVPVSPEEAMMLMEKNTAILEATIKEAARQGAHIIVTPEGDICGWVFTRETIYPNIEDIPDPQVSWILFAPSPILERLSCLARNNSIYVVANMRDKKPCNSSDPRCPGDGHSLQYQCSL
;
A
#
# COMPACT_ATOMS: atom_id res chain seq x y z
N PHE A 1 0.30 -2.57 18.55
CA PHE A 1 1.11 -1.34 18.66
C PHE A 1 2.55 -1.73 18.97
N ILE A 2 3.25 -2.25 17.97
CA ILE A 2 4.71 -2.39 18.03
C ILE A 2 5.18 -1.77 16.72
N ILE A 3 5.59 -0.51 16.80
CA ILE A 3 6.65 -0.01 15.94
C ILE A 3 7.87 -0.59 16.63
N ASP A 4 8.39 -1.70 16.11
CA ASP A 4 9.51 -2.35 16.77
C ASP A 4 10.63 -1.32 16.86
N SER A 5 10.97 -0.99 18.10
CA SER A 5 12.07 -0.12 18.44
C SER A 5 13.34 -0.92 18.18
N PHE A 6 13.66 -1.17 16.90
CA PHE A 6 14.98 -1.65 16.56
C PHE A 6 15.99 -0.61 17.07
N PRO A 7 17.04 -1.02 17.79
CA PRO A 7 17.99 -0.10 18.37
C PRO A 7 18.60 0.70 17.22
N PHE A 8 18.42 2.02 17.30
CA PHE A 8 19.13 3.00 16.50
C PHE A 8 20.63 2.63 16.53
N TYR A 9 21.13 2.01 15.47
CA TYR A 9 22.54 2.11 15.13
C TYR A 9 22.73 3.55 14.65
N MET A 10 22.86 4.47 15.62
CA MET A 10 23.52 5.74 15.39
C MET A 10 24.95 5.41 14.98
N GLY A 11 25.19 5.38 13.67
CA GLY A 11 26.52 5.66 13.15
C GLY A 11 26.88 7.06 13.62
N LEU A 12 27.71 7.15 14.65
CA LEU A 12 28.38 8.38 15.06
C LEU A 12 28.95 9.06 13.80
N PRO A 13 28.57 10.31 13.48
CA PRO A 13 29.31 11.05 12.48
C PRO A 13 30.70 11.31 13.03
N GLU A 14 31.72 11.00 12.23
CA GLU A 14 33.10 11.30 12.57
C GLU A 14 33.23 12.78 12.96
N THR A 15 33.93 12.99 14.07
CA THR A 15 34.15 14.29 14.68
C THR A 15 34.85 15.25 13.71
N CYS A 16 34.17 16.32 13.29
CA CYS A 16 34.85 17.46 12.67
C CYS A 16 35.50 18.30 13.79
N GLY A 17 36.82 18.15 13.94
CA GLY A 17 37.62 18.81 14.98
C GLY A 17 37.59 20.33 14.87
N SER A 18 37.43 20.98 16.03
CA SER A 18 37.43 22.43 16.19
C SER A 18 38.83 23.01 15.99
N ALA A 19 38.97 23.93 15.04
CA ALA A 19 40.00 24.97 15.07
C ALA A 19 39.28 26.32 15.25
N MET A 20 39.48 26.94 16.42
CA MET A 20 38.86 28.21 16.78
C MET A 20 39.49 29.35 15.97
N LEU A 21 38.72 29.88 15.01
CA LEU A 21 38.97 31.14 14.33
C LEU A 21 37.64 31.90 14.24
N LEU A 22 37.54 33.03 14.93
CA LEU A 22 36.33 33.86 14.99
C LEU A 22 36.08 34.53 13.63
N VAL A 23 35.05 34.07 12.90
CA VAL A 23 34.49 34.74 11.72
C VAL A 23 32.96 34.75 11.86
N PRO A 24 32.28 35.91 11.84
CA PRO A 24 30.82 35.94 11.79
C PRO A 24 30.38 35.81 10.34
N SER A 25 30.03 34.59 9.91
CA SER A 25 29.43 34.37 8.60
C SER A 25 28.55 33.13 8.62
N ALA A 26 27.25 33.38 8.43
CA ALA A 26 26.14 32.47 8.12
C ALA A 26 26.21 31.06 8.75
N LEU A 27 25.29 30.78 9.68
CA LEU A 27 24.84 29.41 9.90
C LEU A 27 24.25 28.91 8.57
N GLY A 28 25.08 28.30 7.74
CA GLY A 28 24.62 27.39 6.70
C GLY A 28 24.02 26.20 7.43
N ALA A 29 22.70 26.19 7.56
CA ALA A 29 21.98 25.00 7.95
C ALA A 29 22.21 23.96 6.85
N CYS A 30 23.09 23.00 7.09
CA CYS A 30 23.08 21.75 6.34
C CYS A 30 21.83 20.99 6.77
N ALA A 31 20.68 21.35 6.20
CA ALA A 31 19.54 20.44 6.17
C ALA A 31 19.93 19.29 5.24
N LEU A 32 20.32 18.16 5.84
CA LEU A 32 20.17 16.88 5.14
C LEU A 32 18.67 16.66 5.04
N ASP A 33 18.11 16.74 3.84
CA ASP A 33 16.74 16.32 3.58
C ASP A 33 16.66 14.82 3.93
N THR A 34 16.18 14.52 5.13
CA THR A 34 15.96 13.15 5.58
C THR A 34 14.49 12.81 5.41
N ASP A 35 14.19 11.83 4.55
CA ASP A 35 12.85 11.30 4.40
C ASP A 35 12.58 10.21 5.44
N LEU A 36 11.47 10.34 6.17
CA LEU A 36 11.02 9.30 7.09
C LEU A 36 10.11 8.31 6.36
N ALA A 37 10.48 7.04 6.40
CA ALA A 37 9.67 5.94 5.86
C ALA A 37 9.07 5.10 6.99
N ALA A 38 7.87 4.58 6.75
CA ALA A 38 7.20 3.64 7.64
C ALA A 38 6.98 2.29 6.93
N VAL A 39 7.05 1.21 7.69
CA VAL A 39 6.69 -0.14 7.25
C VAL A 39 5.72 -0.72 8.27
N TYR A 40 4.64 -1.33 7.79
CA TYR A 40 3.65 -1.95 8.65
C TYR A 40 3.66 -3.46 8.48
N GLU A 41 3.75 -4.18 9.58
CA GLU A 41 3.43 -5.61 9.62
C GLU A 41 1.95 -5.78 9.94
N HIS A 42 1.18 -6.25 8.96
CA HIS A 42 -0.27 -6.40 9.07
C HIS A 42 -0.64 -7.82 9.51
N ASN A 43 -1.42 -7.93 10.58
CA ASN A 43 -2.07 -9.18 10.95
C ASN A 43 -3.37 -9.31 10.16
N VAL A 44 -3.26 -9.83 8.94
CA VAL A 44 -4.34 -9.89 7.97
C VAL A 44 -5.53 -10.68 8.52
N VAL A 45 -6.72 -10.08 8.41
CA VAL A 45 -7.97 -10.81 8.63
C VAL A 45 -8.20 -11.67 7.40
N LEU A 46 -8.04 -12.98 7.56
CA LEU A 46 -8.27 -13.95 6.50
C LEU A 46 -9.72 -14.41 6.48
N GLN A 47 -10.21 -14.71 5.27
CA GLN A 47 -11.43 -15.50 5.11
C GLN A 47 -11.16 -16.93 5.57
N GLU A 48 -12.18 -17.60 6.13
CA GLU A 48 -12.10 -19.05 6.33
C GLU A 48 -11.92 -19.73 4.97
N ALA A 49 -11.13 -20.81 4.90
CA ALA A 49 -10.90 -21.52 3.66
C ALA A 49 -12.20 -22.22 3.21
N ILE A 50 -12.94 -21.58 2.31
CA ILE A 50 -14.18 -22.11 1.74
C ILE A 50 -13.89 -22.63 0.33
N GLU A 51 -14.38 -23.82 0.01
CA GLU A 51 -14.29 -24.41 -1.34
C GLU A 51 -15.16 -23.66 -2.36
N VAL A 52 -16.06 -22.78 -1.91
CA VAL A 52 -17.05 -22.08 -2.73
C VAL A 52 -16.76 -20.57 -2.72
N PRO A 53 -16.84 -19.88 -3.88
CA PRO A 53 -16.73 -18.42 -3.92
C PRO A 53 -17.79 -17.74 -3.06
N VAL A 54 -17.37 -16.74 -2.29
CA VAL A 54 -18.28 -15.88 -1.52
C VAL A 54 -19.00 -14.88 -2.43
N SER A 55 -20.06 -14.26 -1.90
CA SER A 55 -20.71 -13.17 -2.60
C SER A 55 -19.77 -11.96 -2.74
N PRO A 56 -19.95 -11.10 -3.77
CA PRO A 56 -19.21 -9.83 -3.89
C PRO A 56 -19.33 -8.95 -2.64
N GLU A 57 -20.48 -8.97 -1.97
CA GLU A 57 -20.71 -8.21 -0.74
C GLU A 57 -19.86 -8.73 0.43
N GLU A 58 -19.76 -10.06 0.59
CA GLU A 58 -18.91 -10.68 1.62
C GLU A 58 -17.43 -10.44 1.38
N ALA A 59 -16.99 -10.56 0.12
CA ALA A 59 -15.63 -10.21 -0.29
C ALA A 59 -15.30 -8.74 -0.01
N MET A 60 -16.22 -7.83 -0.33
CA MET A 60 -16.07 -6.41 -0.03
C MET A 60 -15.94 -6.16 1.47
N MET A 61 -16.78 -6.78 2.30
CA MET A 61 -16.69 -6.63 3.76
C MET A 61 -15.33 -7.08 4.33
N LEU A 62 -14.74 -8.14 3.77
CA LEU A 62 -13.40 -8.60 4.17
C LEU A 62 -12.33 -7.54 3.81
N MET A 63 -12.34 -7.08 2.56
CA MET A 63 -11.39 -6.06 2.09
C MET A 63 -11.54 -4.75 2.86
N GLU A 64 -12.77 -4.32 3.15
CA GLU A 64 -13.06 -3.13 3.97
C GLU A 64 -12.53 -3.25 5.40
N LYS A 65 -12.66 -4.44 6.00
CA LYS A 65 -12.18 -4.70 7.36
C LYS A 65 -10.65 -4.60 7.44
N ASN A 66 -9.95 -5.19 6.49
CA ASN A 66 -8.50 -5.05 6.40
C ASN A 66 -8.08 -3.60 6.11
N THR A 67 -8.74 -2.94 5.16
CA THR A 67 -8.48 -1.54 4.81
C THR A 67 -8.71 -0.59 5.98
N ALA A 68 -9.70 -0.86 6.86
CA ALA A 68 -9.94 -0.06 8.06
C ALA A 68 -8.77 -0.15 9.08
N ILE A 69 -8.08 -1.29 9.14
CA ILE A 69 -6.87 -1.43 9.97
C ILE A 69 -5.72 -0.64 9.36
N LEU A 70 -5.51 -0.76 8.04
CA LEU A 70 -4.49 0.01 7.31
C LEU A 70 -4.73 1.52 7.44
N GLU A 71 -5.98 1.98 7.38
CA GLU A 71 -6.33 3.39 7.57
C GLU A 71 -5.81 3.95 8.89
N ALA A 72 -6.00 3.22 10.00
CA ALA A 72 -5.49 3.66 11.30
C ALA A 72 -3.96 3.75 11.29
N THR A 73 -3.29 2.79 10.67
CA THR A 73 -1.82 2.79 10.55
C THR A 73 -1.30 3.91 9.66
N ILE A 74 -1.92 4.16 8.51
CA ILE A 74 -1.51 5.22 7.57
C ILE A 74 -1.63 6.60 8.24
N LYS A 75 -2.75 6.84 8.94
CA LYS A 75 -2.96 8.07 9.72
C LYS A 75 -1.88 8.25 10.78
N GLU A 76 -1.52 7.18 11.47
CA GLU A 76 -0.49 7.21 12.51
C GLU A 76 0.91 7.45 11.94
N ALA A 77 1.26 6.82 10.82
CA ALA A 77 2.54 7.06 10.13
C ALA A 77 2.66 8.51 9.67
N ALA A 78 1.60 9.05 9.06
CA ALA A 78 1.56 10.46 8.66
C ALA A 78 1.67 11.40 9.88
N ARG A 79 1.00 11.07 10.99
CA ARG A 79 1.13 11.83 12.25
C ARG A 79 2.55 11.84 12.80
N GLN A 80 3.32 10.79 12.58
CA GLN A 80 4.73 10.69 12.97
C GLN A 80 5.69 11.36 11.96
N GLY A 81 5.17 11.91 10.87
CA GLY A 81 5.96 12.61 9.85
C GLY A 81 6.54 11.70 8.77
N ALA A 82 6.05 10.46 8.63
CA ALA A 82 6.47 9.61 7.53
C ALA A 82 5.95 10.16 6.19
N HIS A 83 6.82 10.22 5.19
CA HIS A 83 6.49 10.62 3.83
C HIS A 83 5.95 9.44 3.00
N ILE A 84 6.30 8.21 3.38
CA ILE A 84 5.86 6.98 2.73
C ILE A 84 5.56 5.89 3.75
N ILE A 85 4.53 5.09 3.51
CA ILE A 85 4.23 3.86 4.24
C ILE A 85 4.10 2.69 3.28
N VAL A 86 4.77 1.58 3.60
CA VAL A 86 4.68 0.32 2.83
C VAL A 86 3.90 -0.72 3.64
N THR A 87 2.93 -1.35 2.99
CA THR A 87 2.13 -2.44 3.57
C THR A 87 2.51 -3.80 2.96
N PRO A 88 2.25 -4.93 3.65
CA PRO A 88 2.63 -6.26 3.18
C PRO A 88 1.86 -6.68 1.93
N GLU A 89 2.32 -7.76 1.29
CA GLU A 89 1.55 -8.43 0.23
C GLU A 89 0.31 -9.11 0.82
N GLY A 90 -0.83 -8.97 0.14
CA GLY A 90 -2.08 -9.63 0.54
C GLY A 90 -2.72 -9.01 1.79
N ASP A 91 -2.35 -7.78 2.12
CA ASP A 91 -2.85 -7.03 3.27
C ASP A 91 -4.36 -6.74 3.19
N ILE A 92 -4.90 -6.56 1.99
CA ILE A 92 -6.32 -6.26 1.74
C ILE A 92 -7.12 -7.55 1.58
N CYS A 93 -6.69 -8.41 0.65
CA CYS A 93 -7.48 -9.55 0.20
C CYS A 93 -7.02 -10.87 0.84
N GLY A 94 -5.82 -10.97 1.43
CA GLY A 94 -5.23 -12.21 1.94
C GLY A 94 -4.41 -13.01 0.92
N TRP A 95 -4.19 -14.30 1.21
CA TRP A 95 -3.46 -15.25 0.33
C TRP A 95 -4.09 -16.64 0.17
N VAL A 96 -5.25 -16.92 0.77
CA VAL A 96 -5.88 -18.27 0.76
C VAL A 96 -7.04 -18.32 -0.23
N PHE A 97 -6.75 -18.49 -1.53
CA PHE A 97 -7.78 -18.52 -2.59
C PHE A 97 -7.44 -19.45 -3.76
N THR A 98 -8.46 -19.82 -4.51
CA THR A 98 -8.34 -20.31 -5.89
C THR A 98 -8.63 -19.16 -6.86
N ARG A 99 -8.51 -19.44 -8.16
CA ARG A 99 -8.86 -18.50 -9.23
C ARG A 99 -10.33 -18.03 -9.15
N GLU A 100 -11.22 -18.92 -8.74
CA GLU A 100 -12.65 -18.68 -8.64
C GLU A 100 -12.99 -17.93 -7.34
N THR A 101 -12.40 -18.33 -6.21
CA THR A 101 -12.73 -17.73 -4.90
C THR A 101 -12.10 -16.35 -4.70
N ILE A 102 -11.04 -16.00 -5.44
CA ILE A 102 -10.43 -14.68 -5.39
C ILE A 102 -11.17 -13.64 -6.23
N TYR A 103 -11.92 -14.07 -7.25
CA TYR A 103 -12.56 -13.18 -8.23
C TYR A 103 -13.48 -12.09 -7.62
N PRO A 104 -14.23 -12.36 -6.54
CA PRO A 104 -15.01 -11.33 -5.85
C PRO A 104 -14.15 -10.30 -5.10
N ASN A 105 -12.89 -10.64 -4.77
CA ASN A 105 -11.96 -9.86 -3.94
C ASN A 105 -10.95 -9.04 -4.76
N ILE A 106 -11.20 -8.77 -6.05
CA ILE A 106 -10.25 -8.06 -6.93
C ILE A 106 -10.96 -7.00 -7.78
N GLU A 107 -10.25 -5.90 -8.04
CA GLU A 107 -10.75 -4.72 -8.75
C GLU A 107 -10.09 -4.60 -10.13
N ASP A 108 -10.69 -3.84 -11.04
CA ASP A 108 -10.05 -3.48 -12.32
C ASP A 108 -9.26 -2.20 -12.11
N ILE A 109 -7.94 -2.32 -11.98
CA ILE A 109 -7.05 -1.20 -11.66
C ILE A 109 -6.64 -0.50 -12.96
N PRO A 110 -7.08 0.74 -13.24
CA PRO A 110 -6.77 1.40 -14.50
C PRO A 110 -5.27 1.66 -14.65
N ASP A 111 -4.80 1.78 -15.89
CA ASP A 111 -3.45 2.24 -16.17
C ASP A 111 -3.24 3.65 -15.55
N PRO A 112 -2.13 3.90 -14.83
CA PRO A 112 -1.88 5.18 -14.16
C PRO A 112 -1.81 6.38 -15.11
N GLN A 113 -1.62 6.15 -16.41
CA GLN A 113 -1.64 7.21 -17.44
C GLN A 113 -3.05 7.62 -17.85
N VAL A 114 -4.08 6.85 -17.48
CA VAL A 114 -5.48 7.16 -17.76
C VAL A 114 -6.05 7.99 -16.59
N SER A 115 -6.85 9.01 -16.92
CA SER A 115 -7.56 9.78 -15.89
C SER A 115 -8.50 8.84 -15.11
N TRP A 116 -8.16 8.59 -13.85
CA TRP A 116 -8.80 7.64 -12.93
C TRP A 116 -10.28 7.93 -12.63
N ILE A 117 -10.80 9.09 -13.07
CA ILE A 117 -12.15 9.57 -12.75
C ILE A 117 -13.26 8.80 -13.49
N LEU A 118 -12.96 7.95 -14.48
CA LEU A 118 -13.97 7.55 -15.47
C LEU A 118 -14.35 6.07 -15.63
N PHE A 119 -13.65 5.04 -15.10
CA PHE A 119 -13.84 3.70 -15.70
C PHE A 119 -14.07 2.45 -14.85
N ALA A 120 -14.08 2.46 -13.51
CA ALA A 120 -14.66 1.36 -12.74
C ALA A 120 -14.90 1.75 -11.28
N PRO A 121 -15.99 1.29 -10.63
CA PRO A 121 -16.09 1.34 -9.18
C PRO A 121 -15.00 0.44 -8.59
N SER A 122 -13.93 1.09 -8.11
CA SER A 122 -12.81 0.46 -7.40
C SER A 122 -12.80 1.05 -5.98
N PRO A 123 -13.76 0.67 -5.12
CA PRO A 123 -13.98 1.31 -3.82
C PRO A 123 -12.75 1.20 -2.91
N ILE A 124 -11.99 0.11 -2.98
CA ILE A 124 -10.76 -0.04 -2.19
C ILE A 124 -9.68 0.89 -2.72
N LEU A 125 -9.46 0.94 -4.04
CA LEU A 125 -8.52 1.87 -4.67
C LEU A 125 -8.87 3.33 -4.35
N GLU A 126 -10.14 3.70 -4.45
CA GLU A 126 -10.64 5.04 -4.14
C GLU A 126 -10.36 5.40 -2.67
N ARG A 127 -10.61 4.47 -1.76
CA ARG A 127 -10.36 4.66 -0.32
C ARG A 127 -8.87 4.86 -0.02
N LEU A 128 -8.00 4.04 -0.60
CA LEU A 128 -6.54 4.18 -0.45
C LEU A 128 -6.03 5.50 -1.01
N SER A 129 -6.52 5.90 -2.20
CA SER A 129 -6.22 7.21 -2.80
C SER A 129 -6.63 8.36 -1.89
N CYS A 130 -7.82 8.30 -1.30
CA CYS A 130 -8.28 9.29 -0.32
C CYS A 130 -7.41 9.31 0.94
N LEU A 131 -6.97 8.15 1.44
CA LEU A 131 -6.09 8.08 2.61
C LEU A 131 -4.73 8.71 2.34
N ALA A 132 -4.11 8.41 1.21
CA ALA A 132 -2.86 9.03 0.78
C ALA A 132 -3.00 10.55 0.67
N ARG A 133 -4.03 11.01 -0.05
CA ARG A 133 -4.30 12.44 -0.28
C ARG A 133 -4.60 13.20 1.01
N ASN A 134 -5.49 12.68 1.86
CA ASN A 134 -5.95 13.39 3.05
C ASN A 134 -4.88 13.46 4.14
N ASN A 135 -3.94 12.53 4.15
CA ASN A 135 -2.84 12.51 5.11
C ASN A 135 -1.51 13.00 4.52
N SER A 136 -1.48 13.41 3.24
CA SER A 136 -0.28 13.88 2.55
C SER A 136 0.91 12.92 2.69
N ILE A 137 0.65 11.62 2.46
CA ILE A 137 1.62 10.53 2.58
C ILE A 137 1.52 9.61 1.35
N TYR A 138 2.64 9.12 0.86
CA TYR A 138 2.66 8.05 -0.15
C TYR A 138 2.31 6.72 0.50
N VAL A 139 1.37 5.98 -0.09
CA VAL A 139 0.96 4.66 0.40
C VAL A 139 1.34 3.65 -0.65
N VAL A 140 2.17 2.68 -0.28
CA VAL A 140 2.49 1.53 -1.12
C VAL A 140 1.66 0.34 -0.65
N ALA A 141 0.70 -0.09 -1.47
CA ALA A 141 -0.22 -1.17 -1.14
C ALA A 141 -0.30 -2.22 -2.25
N ASN A 142 -0.52 -3.48 -1.88
CA ASN A 142 -0.59 -4.59 -2.83
C ASN A 142 -2.04 -4.95 -3.11
N MET A 143 -2.53 -4.52 -4.28
CA MET A 143 -3.83 -4.89 -4.80
C MET A 143 -3.72 -5.94 -5.90
N ARG A 144 -4.80 -6.70 -6.12
CA ARG A 144 -4.88 -7.67 -7.20
C ARG A 144 -5.82 -7.13 -8.28
N ASP A 145 -5.41 -7.28 -9.53
CA ASP A 145 -6.09 -6.72 -10.70
C ASP A 145 -6.79 -7.80 -11.52
N LYS A 146 -7.98 -7.48 -12.02
CA LYS A 146 -8.67 -8.23 -13.07
C LYS A 146 -8.79 -7.40 -14.33
N LYS A 147 -8.51 -8.03 -15.47
CA LYS A 147 -8.76 -7.46 -16.80
C LYS A 147 -9.72 -8.33 -17.59
N PRO A 148 -10.82 -7.77 -18.14
CA PRO A 148 -11.63 -8.52 -19.08
C PRO A 148 -10.79 -8.86 -20.32
N CYS A 149 -10.96 -10.08 -20.85
CA CYS A 149 -10.30 -10.50 -22.08
C CYS A 149 -11.30 -11.19 -23.02
N ASN A 150 -10.97 -11.19 -24.31
CA ASN A 150 -11.82 -11.80 -25.34
C ASN A 150 -11.34 -13.23 -25.64
N SER A 151 -12.26 -14.12 -26.01
CA SER A 151 -11.95 -15.47 -26.49
C SER A 151 -11.08 -15.47 -27.76
N SER A 152 -11.01 -14.34 -28.47
CA SER A 152 -10.04 -14.11 -29.56
C SER A 152 -8.58 -14.01 -29.08
N ASP A 153 -8.30 -13.68 -27.81
CA ASP A 153 -6.94 -13.72 -27.27
C ASP A 153 -6.63 -15.18 -26.84
N PRO A 154 -5.64 -15.84 -27.45
CA PRO A 154 -5.28 -17.22 -27.12
C PRO A 154 -4.78 -17.40 -25.67
N ARG A 155 -4.45 -16.31 -24.97
CA ARG A 155 -4.04 -16.31 -23.57
C ARG A 155 -5.20 -16.05 -22.61
N CYS A 156 -6.39 -15.70 -23.13
CA CYS A 156 -7.57 -15.48 -22.31
C CYS A 156 -8.07 -16.83 -21.76
N PRO A 157 -8.16 -16.99 -20.44
CA PRO A 157 -8.68 -18.22 -19.85
C PRO A 157 -10.16 -18.41 -20.18
N GLY A 158 -10.67 -19.64 -20.03
CA GLY A 158 -12.05 -19.99 -20.42
C GLY A 158 -13.14 -19.23 -19.67
N ASP A 159 -12.81 -18.54 -18.58
CA ASP A 159 -13.69 -17.67 -17.80
C ASP A 159 -13.76 -16.22 -18.32
N GLY A 160 -13.04 -15.90 -19.41
CA GLY A 160 -13.09 -14.59 -20.07
C GLY A 160 -12.37 -13.45 -19.35
N HIS A 161 -11.58 -13.75 -18.32
CA HIS A 161 -10.89 -12.72 -17.53
C HIS A 161 -9.41 -13.08 -17.33
N SER A 162 -8.51 -12.12 -17.51
CA SER A 162 -7.11 -12.28 -17.13
C SER A 162 -6.93 -11.77 -15.70
N LEU A 163 -6.31 -12.58 -14.86
CA LEU A 163 -5.90 -12.16 -13.52
C LEU A 163 -4.48 -11.67 -13.61
N GLN A 164 -4.26 -10.38 -13.32
CA GLN A 164 -2.93 -9.84 -13.11
C GLN A 164 -2.66 -9.92 -11.61
N TYR A 165 -1.92 -10.98 -11.25
CA TYR A 165 -1.45 -11.14 -9.89
C TYR A 165 -0.37 -10.09 -9.66
N GLN A 166 -0.66 -9.16 -8.75
CA GLN A 166 0.25 -8.16 -8.17
C GLN A 166 0.28 -6.81 -8.90
N CYS A 167 -0.59 -5.91 -8.42
CA CYS A 167 -0.44 -4.47 -8.59
C CYS A 167 0.03 -3.91 -7.25
N SER A 168 1.33 -3.60 -7.15
CA SER A 168 1.79 -2.64 -6.14
C SER A 168 1.43 -1.25 -6.65
N LEU A 169 0.59 -0.53 -5.91
CA LEU A 169 0.23 0.86 -6.14
C LEU A 169 1.05 1.76 -5.23
#